data_AF-A0A920UWJ6-F1
#
_entry.id   AF-A0A920UWJ6-F1
#
_cell.length_a   1.000
_cell.length_b   1.000
_cell.length_c   1.000
_cell.angle_alpha   90.00
_cell.angle_beta   90.00
_cell.angle_gamma   90.00
#
_symmetry.space_group_name_H-M   'P 1'
#
loop_
_entity.id
_entity.type
_entity.pdbx_description
1 polymer ?
#
loop_
_entity_poly.entity_id
_entity_poly.type
_entity_poly.pdbx_seq_one_letter_code
_entity_poly.pdbx_strand_id
1 'polypeptide(L)'
;MIPTKNNWAAHFAQHSPMSLSFCPVKYFQKYASLNKPSTTAVCAYFGPILESYLRTLESALDGLGLPQLHVMGSTGGVFDVNEALRMPVNSIESGPAAGVIAAQLVGRQLNQLDLLSFDMGGTTAKASLIRDGQIEVTAEYEVGGSGSQNRWVSGTGHPIRVPVIDLAEVSPGGGSIAWIDPAGALGLAHIVPVPNLVQYVMGKVEQTLRGLTPTSYWVI
;
A
#
# COMPACT_ATOMS: atom_id res chain seq x y z
N MET A 1 -16.38 40.16 -5.26
CA MET A 1 -15.03 39.73 -5.67
C MET A 1 -14.85 38.32 -5.11
N ILE A 2 -14.83 37.30 -5.98
CA ILE A 2 -14.87 35.88 -5.58
C ILE A 2 -13.49 35.49 -5.00
N PRO A 3 -13.39 34.95 -3.77
CA PRO A 3 -12.11 34.50 -3.23
C PRO A 3 -11.59 33.32 -4.06
N THR A 4 -10.30 33.35 -4.40
CA THR A 4 -9.63 32.27 -5.13
C THR A 4 -9.57 30.99 -4.27
N LYS A 5 -9.71 29.83 -4.93
CA LYS A 5 -9.86 28.48 -4.34
C LYS A 5 -8.72 28.01 -3.40
N ASN A 6 -7.65 28.77 -3.21
CA ASN A 6 -6.45 28.34 -2.47
C ASN A 6 -6.46 28.66 -0.97
N ASN A 7 -7.48 29.37 -0.45
CA ASN A 7 -7.46 29.84 0.95
C ASN A 7 -8.11 28.87 1.96
N TRP A 8 -8.62 27.73 1.50
CA TRP A 8 -9.31 26.76 2.36
C TRP A 8 -8.32 26.02 3.27
N ALA A 9 -7.13 25.69 2.77
CA ALA A 9 -6.10 24.98 3.53
C ALA A 9 -5.55 25.80 4.72
N ALA A 10 -5.38 27.12 4.55
CA ALA A 10 -4.95 28.01 5.62
C ALA A 10 -6.05 28.20 6.69
N HIS A 11 -7.32 28.21 6.28
CA HIS A 11 -8.45 28.38 7.18
C HIS A 11 -8.70 27.14 8.07
N PHE A 12 -8.58 25.93 7.51
CA PHE A 12 -8.71 24.68 8.27
C PHE A 12 -7.58 24.45 9.28
N ALA A 13 -6.35 24.87 8.96
CA ALA A 13 -5.21 24.78 9.87
C ALA A 13 -5.38 25.61 11.16
N GLN A 14 -6.20 26.67 11.12
CA GLN A 14 -6.42 27.56 12.27
C GLN A 14 -7.60 27.14 13.17
N HIS A 15 -8.50 26.25 12.73
CA HIS A 15 -9.81 26.05 13.39
C HIS A 15 -10.17 24.60 13.77
N SER A 16 -9.28 23.61 13.60
CA SER A 16 -9.58 22.21 13.99
C SER A 16 -8.77 21.77 15.22
N PRO A 17 -9.41 21.54 16.39
CA PRO A 17 -8.69 21.14 17.60
C PRO A 17 -8.28 19.67 17.67
N MET A 18 -8.56 18.82 16.67
CA MET A 18 -8.16 17.41 16.72
C MET A 18 -7.77 16.84 15.33
N SER A 19 -6.59 16.21 15.30
CA SER A 19 -6.06 15.28 14.26
C SER A 19 -5.43 15.85 12.98
N LEU A 20 -4.43 16.73 13.09
CA LEU A 20 -3.40 16.91 12.03
C LEU A 20 -1.97 16.99 12.61
N SER A 21 -1.82 16.86 13.93
CA SER A 21 -0.59 17.22 14.64
C SER A 21 0.60 16.28 14.43
N PHE A 22 0.41 15.12 13.78
CA PHE A 22 1.51 14.16 13.55
C PHE A 22 2.18 14.29 12.18
N CYS A 23 1.52 14.92 11.19
CA CYS A 23 2.13 15.19 9.89
C CYS A 23 2.81 16.56 9.92
N PRO A 24 4.14 16.67 9.72
CA PRO A 24 4.80 17.96 9.73
C PRO A 24 4.19 18.88 8.66
N VAL A 25 3.80 20.10 9.05
CA VAL A 25 3.15 21.12 8.20
C VAL A 25 3.87 21.32 6.85
N LYS A 26 5.21 21.16 6.83
CA LYS A 26 6.04 21.21 5.61
C LYS A 26 5.63 20.20 4.52
N TYR A 27 5.24 18.98 4.89
CA TYR A 27 4.85 17.94 3.93
C TYR A 27 3.41 18.14 3.45
N PHE A 28 2.53 18.60 4.33
CA PHE A 28 1.17 18.93 3.94
C PHE A 28 1.16 20.05 2.89
N GLN A 29 1.91 21.13 3.11
CA GLN A 29 2.03 22.21 2.12
C GLN A 29 2.63 21.73 0.79
N LYS A 30 3.64 20.84 0.84
CA LYS A 30 4.28 20.27 -0.36
C LYS A 30 3.29 19.53 -1.27
N TYR A 31 2.30 18.82 -0.70
CA TYR A 31 1.37 17.97 -1.46
C TYR A 31 -0.09 18.46 -1.48
N ALA A 32 -0.38 19.64 -0.91
CA ALA A 32 -1.73 20.22 -0.87
C ALA A 32 -2.31 20.53 -2.26
N SER A 33 -1.49 20.58 -3.30
CA SER A 33 -1.90 20.83 -4.70
C SER A 33 -2.54 19.63 -5.40
N LEU A 34 -2.60 18.45 -4.76
CA LEU A 34 -3.17 17.25 -5.37
C LEU A 34 -4.71 17.31 -5.38
N ASN A 35 -5.30 16.83 -6.48
CA ASN A 35 -6.74 16.94 -6.74
C ASN A 35 -7.64 16.08 -5.83
N LYS A 36 -7.08 15.15 -5.04
CA LYS A 36 -7.82 14.37 -4.01
C LYS A 36 -7.20 14.57 -2.62
N PRO A 37 -7.97 15.01 -1.61
CA PRO A 37 -7.48 15.18 -0.23
C PRO A 37 -6.90 13.90 0.37
N SER A 38 -7.44 12.73 0.02
CA SER A 38 -6.91 11.41 0.41
C SER A 38 -5.51 11.16 -0.16
N THR A 39 -5.27 11.54 -1.42
CA THR A 39 -3.95 11.45 -2.05
C THR A 39 -2.97 12.42 -1.38
N THR A 40 -3.39 13.64 -1.05
CA THR A 40 -2.60 14.58 -0.25
C THR A 40 -2.24 13.99 1.12
N ALA A 41 -3.21 13.42 1.83
CA ALA A 41 -3.00 12.84 3.15
C ALA A 41 -2.02 11.67 3.10
N VAL A 42 -2.17 10.75 2.12
CA VAL A 42 -1.25 9.63 1.91
C VAL A 42 0.16 10.14 1.59
N CYS A 43 0.34 11.08 0.67
CA CYS A 43 1.65 11.66 0.37
C CYS A 43 2.30 12.33 1.59
N ALA A 44 1.52 13.06 2.37
CA ALA A 44 2.01 13.79 3.53
C ALA A 44 2.41 12.84 4.68
N TYR A 45 1.72 11.71 4.83
CA TYR A 45 2.05 10.66 5.78
C TYR A 45 3.22 9.79 5.33
N PHE A 46 3.20 9.32 4.07
CA PHE A 46 4.17 8.36 3.53
C PHE A 46 5.49 9.02 3.11
N GLY A 47 5.43 10.23 2.57
CA GLY A 47 6.60 10.95 2.04
C GLY A 47 7.81 11.04 2.99
N PRO A 48 7.65 11.41 4.28
CA PRO A 48 8.78 11.47 5.22
C PRO A 48 9.41 10.09 5.49
N ILE A 49 8.59 9.04 5.54
CA ILE A 49 9.02 7.66 5.79
C ILE A 49 9.83 7.18 4.58
N LEU A 50 9.29 7.39 3.37
CA LEU A 50 9.96 7.05 2.12
C LEU A 50 11.28 7.83 1.95
N GLU A 51 11.29 9.12 2.26
CA GLU A 51 12.48 9.97 2.21
C GLU A 51 13.59 9.44 3.10
N SER A 52 13.28 9.14 4.37
CA SER A 52 14.26 8.55 5.28
C SER A 52 14.81 7.23 4.73
N TYR A 53 13.93 6.34 4.27
CA TYR A 53 14.33 5.03 3.75
C TYR A 53 15.23 5.14 2.52
N LEU A 54 14.82 5.89 1.51
CA LEU A 54 15.56 6.00 0.25
C LEU A 54 16.90 6.69 0.45
N ARG A 55 16.99 7.73 1.30
CA ARG A 55 18.26 8.41 1.60
C ARG A 55 19.23 7.49 2.36
N THR A 56 18.74 6.71 3.32
CA THR A 56 19.57 5.72 4.02
C THR A 56 20.08 4.65 3.05
N LEU A 57 19.21 4.15 2.17
CA LEU A 57 19.60 3.13 1.18
C LEU A 57 20.60 3.68 0.16
N GLU A 58 20.36 4.88 -0.39
CA GLU A 58 21.26 5.58 -1.32
C GLU A 58 22.66 5.74 -0.71
N SER A 59 22.75 6.25 0.52
CA SER A 59 24.04 6.40 1.21
C SER A 59 24.75 5.07 1.46
N ALA A 60 24.01 3.99 1.74
CA ALA A 60 24.59 2.66 1.94
C ALA A 60 25.13 2.07 0.64
N LEU A 61 24.41 2.24 -0.47
CA LEU A 61 24.83 1.79 -1.81
C LEU A 61 26.06 2.56 -2.29
N ASP A 62 26.10 3.88 -2.08
CA ASP A 62 27.26 4.73 -2.38
C ASP A 62 28.50 4.28 -1.59
N GLY A 63 28.34 3.99 -0.31
CA GLY A 63 29.42 3.47 0.55
C GLY A 63 29.98 2.12 0.09
N LEU A 64 29.20 1.35 -0.68
CA LEU A 64 29.60 0.07 -1.27
C LEU A 64 30.12 0.21 -2.72
N GLY A 65 30.07 1.41 -3.30
CA GLY A 65 30.43 1.65 -4.71
C GLY A 65 29.48 0.98 -5.71
N LEU A 66 28.22 0.78 -5.32
CA LEU A 66 27.19 0.17 -6.17
C LEU A 66 26.56 1.20 -7.13
N PRO A 67 25.90 0.76 -8.21
CA PRO A 67 25.21 1.65 -9.12
C PRO A 67 24.11 2.47 -8.45
N GLN A 68 23.75 3.58 -9.10
CA GLN A 68 22.70 4.50 -8.64
C GLN A 68 21.38 3.79 -8.37
N LEU A 69 20.78 4.13 -7.23
CA LEU A 69 19.49 3.61 -6.78
C LEU A 69 18.36 4.11 -7.68
N HIS A 70 17.58 3.16 -8.19
CA HIS A 70 16.33 3.41 -8.89
C HIS A 70 15.16 2.79 -8.10
N VAL A 71 14.02 3.46 -8.14
CA VAL A 71 12.80 3.09 -7.43
C VAL A 71 11.75 2.63 -8.43
N MET A 72 11.18 1.44 -8.21
CA MET A 72 10.05 0.96 -9.01
C MET A 72 8.81 1.79 -8.73
N GLY A 73 8.10 2.15 -9.79
CA GLY A 73 6.84 2.86 -9.76
C GLY A 73 5.63 1.94 -9.77
N SER A 74 4.51 2.44 -9.27
CA SER A 74 3.21 1.78 -9.28
C SER A 74 2.74 1.39 -10.70
N THR A 75 3.22 2.06 -11.74
CA THR A 75 2.92 1.79 -13.16
C THR A 75 3.88 0.81 -13.82
N GLY A 76 4.87 0.29 -13.11
CA GLY A 76 5.90 -0.61 -13.66
C GLY A 76 7.11 0.07 -14.30
N GLY A 77 7.16 1.42 -14.31
CA GLY A 77 8.36 2.19 -14.67
C GLY A 77 9.33 2.34 -13.50
N VAL A 78 10.52 2.89 -13.75
CA VAL A 78 11.51 3.19 -12.69
C VAL A 78 11.83 4.68 -12.64
N PHE A 79 12.13 5.18 -11.45
CA PHE A 79 12.42 6.58 -11.17
C PHE A 79 13.70 6.73 -10.35
N ASP A 80 14.39 7.85 -10.50
CA ASP A 80 15.43 8.25 -9.55
C ASP A 80 14.81 8.58 -8.18
N VAL A 81 15.62 8.48 -7.12
CA VAL A 81 15.22 8.79 -5.75
C VAL A 81 14.53 10.16 -5.65
N ASN A 82 15.11 11.19 -6.27
CA ASN A 82 14.54 12.54 -6.19
C ASN A 82 13.15 12.65 -6.84
N GLU A 83 12.90 11.92 -7.94
CA GLU A 83 11.59 11.93 -8.59
C GLU A 83 10.56 11.12 -7.80
N ALA A 84 10.97 9.97 -7.24
CA ALA A 84 10.14 9.20 -6.31
C ALA A 84 9.72 10.07 -5.09
N LEU A 85 10.62 10.91 -4.56
CA LEU A 85 10.32 11.81 -3.45
C LEU A 85 9.51 13.06 -3.85
N ARG A 86 9.39 13.35 -5.14
CA ARG A 86 8.52 14.43 -5.66
C ARG A 86 7.06 14.00 -5.63
N MET A 87 6.79 12.73 -5.93
CA MET A 87 5.45 12.13 -5.91
C MET A 87 5.48 10.75 -5.21
N PRO A 88 5.61 10.69 -3.87
CA PRO A 88 5.79 9.44 -3.12
C PRO A 88 4.70 8.40 -3.37
N VAL A 89 3.47 8.87 -3.60
CA VAL A 89 2.32 8.02 -3.91
C VAL A 89 2.52 7.15 -5.17
N ASN A 90 3.40 7.55 -6.09
CA ASN A 90 3.74 6.75 -7.28
C ASN A 90 4.65 5.56 -6.97
N SER A 91 5.08 5.38 -5.71
CA SER A 91 5.87 4.22 -5.26
C SER A 91 5.03 3.21 -4.46
N ILE A 92 3.72 3.45 -4.33
CA ILE A 92 2.79 2.53 -3.66
C ILE A 92 2.60 1.29 -4.53
N GLU A 93 2.54 0.11 -3.93
CA GLU A 93 2.52 -1.18 -4.67
C GLU A 93 3.66 -1.38 -5.68
N SER A 94 4.81 -0.74 -5.46
CA SER A 94 5.98 -0.87 -6.34
C SER A 94 6.53 -2.31 -6.44
N GLY A 95 6.52 -3.06 -5.34
CA GLY A 95 6.96 -4.46 -5.33
C GLY A 95 6.09 -5.37 -6.22
N PRO A 96 4.77 -5.45 -5.96
CA PRO A 96 3.85 -6.22 -6.80
C PRO A 96 3.88 -5.77 -8.27
N ALA A 97 3.96 -4.47 -8.54
CA ALA A 97 4.12 -3.95 -9.90
C ALA A 97 5.35 -4.55 -10.61
N ALA A 98 6.51 -4.64 -9.93
CA ALA A 98 7.69 -5.31 -10.47
C ALA A 98 7.43 -6.80 -10.78
N GLY A 99 6.68 -7.49 -9.92
CA GLY A 99 6.26 -8.88 -10.12
C GLY A 99 5.42 -9.07 -11.38
N VAL A 100 4.45 -8.17 -11.63
CA VAL A 100 3.63 -8.20 -12.85
C VAL A 100 4.48 -7.95 -14.10
N ILE A 101 5.40 -6.97 -14.05
CA ILE A 101 6.32 -6.67 -15.15
C ILE A 101 7.22 -7.87 -15.46
N ALA A 102 7.73 -8.54 -14.42
CA ALA A 102 8.52 -9.76 -14.57
C ALA A 102 7.69 -10.90 -15.19
N ALA A 103 6.45 -11.10 -14.75
CA ALA A 103 5.54 -12.10 -15.32
C ALA A 103 5.25 -11.82 -16.81
N GLN A 104 5.03 -10.56 -17.19
CA GLN A 104 4.85 -10.17 -18.59
C GLN A 104 6.09 -10.49 -19.43
N LEU A 105 7.29 -10.19 -18.91
CA LEU A 105 8.55 -10.48 -19.58
C LEU A 105 8.72 -11.99 -19.82
N VAL A 106 8.50 -12.81 -18.79
CA VAL A 106 8.57 -14.28 -18.87
C VAL A 106 7.51 -14.81 -19.84
N GLY A 107 6.28 -14.31 -19.78
CA GLY A 107 5.21 -14.67 -20.71
C GLY A 107 5.59 -14.49 -22.16
N ARG A 108 6.15 -13.32 -22.50
CA ARG A 108 6.64 -13.03 -23.86
C ARG A 108 7.73 -14.00 -24.29
N GLN A 109 8.66 -14.36 -23.39
CA GLN A 109 9.72 -15.33 -23.69
C GLN A 109 9.18 -16.75 -23.92
N LEU A 110 8.08 -17.10 -23.25
CA LEU A 110 7.40 -18.39 -23.37
C LEU A 110 6.31 -18.42 -24.45
N ASN A 111 6.11 -17.32 -25.19
CA ASN A 111 4.97 -17.12 -26.11
C ASN A 111 3.60 -17.34 -25.44
N GLN A 112 3.49 -17.03 -24.14
CA GLN A 112 2.25 -16.99 -23.38
C GLN A 112 1.86 -15.54 -23.11
N LEU A 113 0.83 -15.07 -23.81
CA LEU A 113 0.40 -13.67 -23.77
C LEU A 113 -0.72 -13.41 -22.75
N ASP A 114 -1.44 -14.46 -22.36
CA ASP A 114 -2.49 -14.39 -21.34
C ASP A 114 -1.99 -15.07 -20.06
N LEU A 115 -1.81 -14.27 -19.00
CA LEU A 115 -1.25 -14.71 -17.74
C LEU A 115 -2.02 -14.12 -16.56
N LEU A 116 -2.11 -14.88 -15.47
CA LEU A 116 -2.46 -14.36 -14.16
C LEU A 116 -1.16 -14.33 -13.33
N SER A 117 -0.64 -13.14 -13.05
CA SER A 117 0.45 -13.02 -12.08
C SER A 117 -0.14 -13.10 -10.68
N PHE A 118 0.48 -13.87 -9.79
CA PHE A 118 0.05 -14.02 -8.40
C PHE A 118 1.26 -13.94 -7.47
N ASP A 119 1.21 -13.06 -6.49
CA ASP A 119 2.24 -12.86 -5.47
C ASP A 119 1.57 -12.89 -4.08
N MET A 120 1.95 -13.87 -3.27
CA MET A 120 1.46 -13.99 -1.90
C MET A 120 2.63 -13.85 -0.93
N GLY A 121 2.61 -12.76 -0.18
CA GLY A 121 3.49 -12.55 0.95
C GLY A 121 2.86 -13.03 2.27
N GLY A 122 3.52 -12.73 3.38
CA GLY A 122 3.00 -13.05 4.71
C GLY A 122 1.70 -12.33 5.06
N THR A 123 1.46 -11.14 4.51
CA THR A 123 0.31 -10.29 4.90
C THR A 123 -0.73 -10.13 3.81
N THR A 124 -0.38 -10.27 2.54
CA THR A 124 -1.32 -9.98 1.45
C THR A 124 -1.07 -10.92 0.30
N ALA A 125 -2.14 -11.25 -0.42
CA ALA A 125 -2.06 -11.89 -1.71
C ALA A 125 -2.51 -10.89 -2.77
N LYS A 126 -1.75 -10.83 -3.86
CA LYS A 126 -1.97 -9.90 -4.96
C LYS A 126 -1.99 -10.64 -6.28
N ALA A 127 -2.89 -10.24 -7.17
CA ALA A 127 -3.01 -10.80 -8.50
C ALA A 127 -3.20 -9.70 -9.54
N SER A 128 -2.69 -9.93 -10.75
CA SER A 128 -2.94 -9.07 -11.91
C SER A 128 -3.15 -9.91 -13.14
N LEU A 129 -4.05 -9.45 -14.02
CA LEU A 129 -4.31 -10.09 -15.29
C LEU A 129 -3.47 -9.41 -16.38
N ILE A 130 -2.69 -10.20 -17.08
CA ILE A 130 -2.01 -9.82 -18.32
C ILE A 130 -2.81 -10.44 -19.45
N ARG A 131 -3.28 -9.62 -20.39
CA ARG A 131 -4.08 -10.06 -21.53
C ARG A 131 -3.45 -9.58 -22.82
N ASP A 132 -3.35 -10.45 -23.82
CA ASP A 132 -2.70 -10.12 -25.10
C ASP A 132 -1.28 -9.53 -24.93
N GLY A 133 -0.58 -9.95 -23.88
CA GLY A 133 0.76 -9.49 -23.53
C GLY A 133 0.82 -8.06 -23.00
N GLN A 134 -0.33 -7.49 -22.60
CA GLN A 134 -0.48 -6.13 -22.07
C GLN A 134 -0.94 -6.15 -20.60
N ILE A 135 -0.44 -5.18 -19.84
CA ILE A 135 -0.82 -4.94 -18.44
C ILE A 135 -1.82 -3.77 -18.42
N GLU A 136 -2.92 -3.91 -17.67
CA GLU A 136 -3.89 -2.83 -17.47
C GLU A 136 -3.38 -1.86 -16.39
N VAL A 137 -3.55 -0.54 -16.60
CA VAL A 137 -3.22 0.51 -15.63
C VAL A 137 -4.49 1.27 -15.32
N THR A 138 -4.81 1.43 -14.04
CA THR A 138 -5.96 2.19 -13.54
C THR A 138 -5.50 3.54 -12.99
N ALA A 139 -6.39 4.55 -13.02
CA ALA A 139 -6.15 5.87 -12.43
C ALA A 139 -6.74 6.01 -11.00
N GLU A 140 -7.46 5.00 -10.52
CA GLU A 140 -8.04 4.95 -9.18
C GLU A 140 -7.64 3.65 -8.49
N TYR A 141 -7.16 3.77 -7.26
CA TYR A 141 -6.70 2.67 -6.42
C TYR A 141 -7.08 2.95 -4.96
N GLU A 142 -7.45 1.94 -4.17
CA GLU A 142 -7.67 2.07 -2.73
C GLU A 142 -6.51 1.46 -1.94
N VAL A 143 -5.87 2.26 -1.08
CA VAL A 143 -4.74 1.80 -0.24
C VAL A 143 -5.23 1.37 1.13
N GLY A 144 -4.68 0.27 1.65
CA GLY A 144 -4.83 -0.13 3.05
C GLY A 144 -6.21 -0.67 3.41
N GLY A 145 -6.96 -1.17 2.43
CA GLY A 145 -8.24 -1.83 2.65
C GLY A 145 -8.16 -3.34 2.80
N SER A 146 -9.24 -3.96 3.29
CA SER A 146 -9.37 -5.42 3.45
C SER A 146 -9.33 -6.18 2.13
N GLY A 147 -9.53 -5.47 1.02
CA GLY A 147 -9.31 -5.93 -0.34
C GLY A 147 -9.49 -4.79 -1.34
N SER A 148 -8.59 -4.69 -2.30
CA SER A 148 -8.68 -3.74 -3.41
C SER A 148 -9.04 -4.52 -4.67
N GLN A 149 -10.24 -4.30 -5.22
CA GLN A 149 -10.65 -4.87 -6.51
C GLN A 149 -11.35 -3.79 -7.33
N ASN A 150 -10.68 -3.31 -8.38
CA ASN A 150 -11.09 -2.12 -9.15
C ASN A 150 -12.35 -2.29 -10.03
N ARG A 151 -13.24 -3.25 -9.74
CA ARG A 151 -14.48 -3.42 -10.52
C ARG A 151 -15.76 -3.78 -9.74
N TRP A 152 -15.70 -4.27 -8.49
CA TRP A 152 -16.90 -4.82 -7.83
C TRP A 152 -17.01 -4.57 -6.31
N VAL A 153 -15.91 -4.24 -5.64
CA VAL A 153 -15.89 -3.94 -4.19
C VAL A 153 -15.05 -2.68 -3.97
N SER A 154 -15.71 -1.59 -3.58
CA SER A 154 -15.08 -0.30 -3.26
C SER A 154 -15.45 0.10 -1.83
N GLY A 155 -14.60 0.91 -1.19
CA GLY A 155 -14.83 1.45 0.16
C GLY A 155 -14.19 0.64 1.28
N THR A 156 -13.18 -0.18 1.00
CA THR A 156 -12.43 -0.87 2.06
C THR A 156 -11.17 -0.11 2.46
N GLY A 157 -10.64 0.76 1.58
CA GLY A 157 -9.41 1.52 1.80
C GLY A 157 -9.52 3.02 1.48
N HIS A 158 -8.38 3.70 1.42
CA HIS A 158 -8.30 5.12 1.08
C HIS A 158 -8.12 5.32 -0.43
N PRO A 159 -9.09 5.92 -1.14
CA PRO A 159 -8.98 6.09 -2.59
C PRO A 159 -7.92 7.12 -2.93
N ILE A 160 -6.91 6.74 -3.71
CA ILE A 160 -5.89 7.62 -4.28
C ILE A 160 -6.10 7.77 -5.78
N ARG A 161 -5.69 8.91 -6.33
CA ARG A 161 -5.81 9.20 -7.77
C ARG A 161 -4.43 9.31 -8.39
N VAL A 162 -3.84 8.16 -8.65
CA VAL A 162 -2.59 8.02 -9.38
C VAL A 162 -2.66 6.80 -10.31
N PRO A 163 -1.95 6.82 -11.45
CA PRO A 163 -1.80 5.63 -12.27
C PRO A 163 -1.11 4.49 -11.51
N VAL A 164 -1.72 3.30 -11.49
CA VAL A 164 -1.20 2.07 -10.86
C VAL A 164 -1.53 0.88 -11.75
N ILE A 165 -0.64 -0.11 -11.84
CA ILE A 165 -0.95 -1.41 -12.47
C ILE A 165 -2.19 -1.99 -11.79
N ASP A 166 -3.16 -2.47 -12.57
CA ASP A 166 -4.38 -3.04 -12.02
C ASP A 166 -4.05 -4.32 -11.24
N LEU A 167 -4.22 -4.21 -9.92
CA LEU A 167 -3.91 -5.25 -8.95
C LEU A 167 -5.17 -5.54 -8.15
N ALA A 168 -5.55 -6.80 -8.13
CA ALA A 168 -6.46 -7.33 -7.12
C ALA A 168 -5.65 -7.66 -5.88
N GLU A 169 -6.03 -7.12 -4.74
CA GLU A 169 -5.42 -7.41 -3.45
C GLU A 169 -6.46 -8.00 -2.50
N VAL A 170 -6.06 -9.05 -1.79
CA VAL A 170 -6.83 -9.62 -0.70
C VAL A 170 -5.93 -9.88 0.50
N SER A 171 -6.55 -9.79 1.66
CA SER A 171 -6.03 -10.18 2.96
C SER A 171 -6.98 -11.28 3.45
N PRO A 172 -6.69 -12.61 3.51
CA PRO A 172 -5.52 -13.52 3.62
C PRO A 172 -4.12 -13.30 3.01
N GLY A 173 -3.08 -13.82 3.65
CA GLY A 173 -1.70 -13.99 3.15
C GLY A 173 -1.05 -15.13 3.94
N GLY A 174 0.20 -15.49 3.66
CA GLY A 174 0.85 -16.64 4.31
C GLY A 174 0.81 -16.60 5.84
N GLY A 175 1.29 -15.52 6.46
CA GLY A 175 1.36 -15.38 7.93
C GLY A 175 0.04 -15.06 8.65
N SER A 176 -1.10 -15.38 8.04
CA SER A 176 -2.41 -15.11 8.66
C SER A 176 -2.71 -16.11 9.76
N ILE A 177 -3.48 -15.68 10.76
CA ILE A 177 -4.02 -16.59 11.76
C ILE A 177 -5.36 -17.12 11.29
N ALA A 178 -5.47 -18.45 11.28
CA ALA A 178 -6.71 -19.18 11.12
C ALA A 178 -7.28 -19.58 12.48
N TRP A 179 -8.60 -19.48 12.67
CA TRP A 179 -9.29 -20.01 13.86
C TRP A 179 -10.66 -20.57 13.49
N ILE A 180 -11.22 -21.42 14.35
CA ILE A 180 -12.63 -21.85 14.26
C ILE A 180 -13.45 -21.02 15.24
N ASP A 181 -14.52 -20.40 14.78
CA ASP A 181 -15.44 -19.66 15.65
C ASP A 181 -16.38 -20.58 16.45
N PRO A 182 -17.09 -20.07 17.47
CA PRO A 182 -18.02 -20.89 18.26
C PRO A 182 -19.18 -21.52 17.46
N ALA A 183 -19.48 -21.03 16.26
CA ALA A 183 -20.47 -21.59 15.35
C ALA A 183 -19.89 -22.67 14.41
N GLY A 184 -18.58 -22.93 14.49
CA GLY A 184 -17.87 -23.92 13.69
C GLY A 184 -17.35 -23.39 12.35
N ALA A 185 -17.39 -22.08 12.09
CA ALA A 185 -16.88 -21.49 10.87
C ALA A 185 -15.37 -21.22 10.95
N LEU A 186 -14.65 -21.41 9.84
CA LEU A 186 -13.24 -21.05 9.73
C LEU A 186 -13.09 -19.55 9.44
N GLY A 187 -12.44 -18.83 10.36
CA GLY A 187 -12.05 -17.44 10.22
C GLY A 187 -10.57 -17.29 9.89
N LEU A 188 -10.23 -16.22 9.17
CA LEU A 188 -8.85 -15.84 8.83
C LEU A 188 -8.63 -14.36 9.10
N ALA A 189 -7.49 -13.99 9.70
CA ALA A 189 -7.14 -12.60 9.98
C ALA A 189 -5.63 -12.36 9.95
N HIS A 190 -5.28 -11.12 9.61
CA HIS A 190 -3.91 -10.64 9.58
C HIS A 190 -3.50 -9.95 10.87
N ILE A 191 -2.25 -10.13 11.25
CA ILE A 191 -1.59 -9.36 12.30
C ILE A 191 -0.47 -8.54 11.65
N VAL A 192 -0.59 -7.21 11.67
CA VAL A 192 0.53 -6.32 11.30
C VAL A 192 1.60 -6.42 12.40
N PRO A 193 2.89 -6.67 12.08
CA PRO A 193 3.93 -6.74 13.09
C PRO A 193 4.25 -5.32 13.59
N VAL A 194 3.61 -4.90 14.68
CA VAL A 194 4.03 -3.73 15.45
C VAL A 194 4.75 -4.24 16.71
N PRO A 195 5.90 -3.67 17.14
CA PRO A 195 6.56 -4.08 18.38
C PRO A 195 5.56 -4.00 19.56
N ASN A 196 5.48 -5.06 20.36
CA ASN A 196 4.54 -5.24 21.48
C ASN A 196 3.06 -5.47 21.09
N LEU A 197 2.73 -5.62 19.80
CA LEU A 197 1.36 -5.92 19.36
C LEU A 197 0.95 -7.36 19.67
N VAL A 198 1.89 -8.29 19.86
CA VAL A 198 1.54 -9.63 20.35
C VAL A 198 0.78 -9.53 21.67
N GLN A 199 1.16 -8.65 22.60
CA GLN A 199 0.39 -8.46 23.85
C GLN A 199 -0.94 -7.73 23.64
N TYR A 200 -0.99 -6.73 22.76
CA TYR A 200 -2.23 -5.97 22.49
C TYR A 200 -3.26 -6.78 21.71
N VAL A 201 -2.81 -7.51 20.68
CA VAL A 201 -3.62 -8.44 19.90
C VAL A 201 -3.95 -9.66 20.73
N MET A 202 -3.04 -10.26 21.51
CA MET A 202 -3.43 -11.30 22.48
C MET A 202 -4.49 -10.78 23.46
N GLY A 203 -4.46 -9.50 23.87
CA GLY A 203 -5.51 -8.91 24.72
C GLY A 203 -6.86 -8.67 24.01
N LYS A 204 -6.87 -8.32 22.72
CA LYS A 204 -8.11 -8.16 21.91
C LYS A 204 -8.64 -9.49 21.35
N VAL A 205 -7.74 -10.39 21.02
CA VAL A 205 -7.97 -11.79 20.68
C VAL A 205 -8.48 -12.49 21.94
N GLU A 206 -7.96 -12.25 23.14
CA GLU A 206 -8.58 -12.72 24.40
C GLU A 206 -10.00 -12.18 24.58
N GLN A 207 -10.30 -10.94 24.20
CA GLN A 207 -11.67 -10.40 24.28
C GLN A 207 -12.62 -10.97 23.22
N THR A 208 -12.12 -11.31 22.03
CA THR A 208 -12.91 -11.89 20.91
C THR A 208 -12.99 -13.42 21.00
N LEU A 209 -11.99 -14.07 21.61
CA LEU A 209 -11.79 -15.52 21.73
C LEU A 209 -12.01 -16.04 23.17
N ARG A 210 -12.82 -15.38 24.01
CA ARG A 210 -13.13 -15.82 25.40
C ARG A 210 -13.72 -17.25 25.52
N GLY A 211 -13.83 -18.01 24.43
CA GLY A 211 -14.28 -19.40 24.43
C GLY A 211 -13.39 -20.39 23.66
N LEU A 212 -12.23 -19.99 23.13
CA LEU A 212 -11.38 -20.89 22.33
C LEU A 212 -10.13 -21.33 23.08
N THR A 213 -9.91 -22.65 23.15
CA THR A 213 -8.73 -23.24 23.79
C THR A 213 -7.47 -23.02 22.93
N PRO A 214 -6.26 -23.03 23.51
CA PRO A 214 -4.99 -22.80 22.78
C PRO A 214 -4.71 -23.74 21.59
N THR A 215 -5.51 -24.80 21.42
CA THR A 215 -5.49 -25.77 20.31
C THR A 215 -6.27 -25.35 19.06
N SER A 216 -6.86 -24.15 19.03
CA SER A 216 -7.90 -23.79 18.04
C SER A 216 -7.47 -22.80 16.95
N TYR A 217 -6.18 -22.45 16.87
CA TYR A 217 -5.68 -21.51 15.86
C TYR A 217 -4.30 -21.89 15.31
N TRP A 218 -4.03 -21.48 14.06
CA TRP A 218 -2.82 -21.82 13.30
C TRP A 218 -2.30 -20.60 12.53
N VAL A 219 -0.99 -20.53 12.28
CA VAL A 219 -0.41 -19.64 11.27
C VAL A 219 -0.31 -20.43 9.97
N ILE A 220 -0.77 -19.83 8.87
CA ILE A 220 -0.74 -20.46 7.52
C ILE A 220 0.68 -20.44 6.93
#